data_AF-A0A2W7ABV0-F1
#
_entry.id   AF-A0A2W7ABV0-F1
#
_cell.length_a   1.000
_cell.length_b   1.000
_cell.length_c   1.000
_cell.angle_alpha   90.00
_cell.angle_beta   90.00
_cell.angle_gamma   90.00
#
_symmetry.space_group_name_H-M   'P 1'
#
loop_
_entity.id
_entity.type
_entity.pdbx_description
1 polymer ?
#
loop_
_entity_poly.entity_id
_entity_poly.type
_entity_poly.pdbx_seq_one_letter_code
_entity_poly.pdbx_strand_id
1 'polypeptide(L)' 'MTGYYTASYLTYILLPLFCLILPIATMGLVLNYIEN' A
#
# COMPACT_ATOMS: atom_id res chain seq x y z
N MET A 1 -18.37 3.04 1.64
CA MET A 1 -18.59 2.70 3.06
C MET A 1 -17.64 3.55 3.90
N THR A 2 -18.06 4.75 4.28
CA THR A 2 -17.32 5.61 5.22
C THR A 2 -17.67 5.19 6.64
N GLY A 3 -16.67 4.97 7.50
CA GLY A 3 -16.91 4.62 8.91
C GLY A 3 -17.15 5.86 9.78
N TYR A 4 -17.87 5.69 10.89
CA TYR A 4 -18.16 6.73 11.88
C TYR A 4 -17.06 6.89 12.96
N TYR A 5 -15.81 6.61 12.60
CA TYR A 5 -14.65 6.81 13.48
C TYR A 5 -13.83 8.03 13.03
N THR A 6 -13.11 8.65 13.97
CA THR A 6 -12.25 9.81 13.68
C THR A 6 -11.23 9.45 12.60
N ALA A 7 -11.07 10.36 11.64
CA ALA A 7 -10.17 10.21 10.50
C ALA A 7 -10.47 8.98 9.61
N SER A 8 -11.76 8.68 9.39
CA SER A 8 -12.18 7.60 8.48
C SER A 8 -11.73 7.75 7.02
N TYR A 9 -11.30 8.96 6.62
CA TYR A 9 -10.63 9.19 5.34
C TYR A 9 -9.27 8.46 5.23
N LEU A 10 -8.61 8.14 6.34
CA LEU A 10 -7.30 7.48 6.33
C LEU A 10 -7.37 6.11 5.67
N THR A 11 -8.43 5.35 5.88
CA THR A 11 -8.60 4.02 5.27
C THR A 11 -8.62 4.12 3.74
N TYR A 12 -9.16 5.20 3.18
CA TYR A 12 -9.15 5.42 1.73
C TYR A 12 -7.74 5.64 1.16
N ILE A 13 -6.80 6.09 1.98
CA ILE A 13 -5.43 6.40 1.57
C ILE A 13 -4.50 5.24 1.93
N LEU A 14 -4.59 4.73 3.16
CA LEU A 14 -3.73 3.68 3.67
C LEU A 14 -4.01 2.33 2.99
N LEU A 15 -5.27 2.00 2.72
CA LEU A 15 -5.61 0.73 2.07
C LEU A 15 -4.95 0.58 0.69
N PRO A 16 -5.07 1.52 -0.27
CA PRO A 16 -4.37 1.40 -1.55
C PRO A 16 -2.84 1.49 -1.40
N LEU A 17 -2.33 2.29 -0.45
CA LEU A 17 -0.89 2.36 -0.19
C LEU A 17 -0.32 1.01 0.25
N PHE A 18 -0.94 0.36 1.23
CA PHE A 18 -0.42 -0.90 1.78
C PHE A 18 -0.76 -2.12 0.92
N CYS A 19 -1.94 -2.16 0.31
CA CYS A 19 -2.37 -3.34 -0.44
C CYS A 19 -1.93 -3.34 -1.91
N LEU A 20 -1.60 -2.19 -2.49
CA LEU A 20 -1.22 -2.09 -3.90
C LEU A 20 0.18 -1.50 -4.07
N ILE A 21 0.41 -0.29 -3.57
CA ILE A 21 1.66 0.43 -3.85
C ILE A 21 2.86 -0.25 -3.16
N LEU A 22 2.71 -0.60 -1.88
CA LEU A 22 3.75 -1.28 -1.12
C LEU A 22 4.16 -2.61 -1.75
N PRO A 23 3.26 -3.57 -2.07
CA PRO A 23 3.67 -4.83 -2.68
C PRO A 23 4.28 -4.65 -4.07
N ILE A 24 3.79 -3.71 -4.88
CA ILE A 24 4.40 -3.42 -6.19
C ILE A 24 5.84 -2.91 -6.01
N ALA A 25 6.04 -1.97 -5.09
CA ALA A 25 7.36 -1.40 -4.81
C ALA A 25 8.31 -2.46 -4.24
N THR A 26 7.86 -3.26 -3.27
CA THR A 26 8.71 -4.32 -2.68
C THR A 26 9.04 -5.41 -3.68
N MET A 27 8.09 -5.83 -4.53
CA MET A 27 8.37 -6.79 -5.60
C MET A 27 9.40 -6.24 -6.59
N GLY A 28 9.31 -4.97 -6.98
CA GLY A 28 10.30 -4.34 -7.86
C GLY A 28 11.70 -4.29 -7.23
N LEU A 29 11.79 -3.98 -5.94
CA LEU A 29 13.06 -3.99 -5.20
C LEU A 29 13.65 -5.40 -5.08
N VAL A 30 12.81 -6.40 -4.78
CA VAL A 30 13.21 -7.81 -4.68
C VAL A 30 13.68 -8.34 -6.04
N LEU A 31 12.98 -7.98 -7.12
CA LEU A 31 13.37 -8.36 -8.47
C LEU A 31 14.74 -7.78 -8.84
N ASN A 32 14.95 -6.48 -8.58
CA ASN A 32 16.27 -5.86 -8.77
C ASN A 32 17.36 -6.58 -7.96
N TYR A 33 17.09 -6.92 -6.70
CA TYR A 33 18.02 -7.66 -5.85
C TYR A 33 18.35 -9.07 -6.37
N ILE A 34 17.42 -9.74 -7.05
CA ILE A 34 17.64 -11.10 -7.57
C ILE A 34 18.36 -11.06 -8.94
N GLU A 35 18.06 -10.07 -9.77
CA GLU A 35 18.54 -10.00 -11.16
C GLU A 35 19.89 -9.29 -11.33
N ASN A 36 20.32 -8.46 -10.38
CA ASN A 36 21.58 -7.72 -10.41
C ASN A 36 22.57 -8.22 -9.36
#